data_AF-A0A507ZTH7-F1
#
_entry.id   AF-A0A507ZTH7-F1
#
_cell.length_a   1.000
_cell.length_b   1.000
_cell.length_c   1.000
_cell.angle_alpha   90.00
_cell.angle_beta   90.00
_cell.angle_gamma   90.00
#
_symmetry.space_group_name_H-M   'P 1'
#
loop_
_entity.id
_entity.type
_entity.pdbx_description
1 polymer ?
#
loop_
_entity_poly.entity_id
_entity_poly.type
_entity_poly.pdbx_seq_one_letter_code
_entity_poly.pdbx_strand_id
1 'polypeptide(L)' 'MLLKFSFILLFLFAEIALGIYSMLYSDNLLAKFLFFILSAILICIAVIKGVNKILPSEEK' A
#
# COMPACT_ATOMS: atom_id res chain seq x y z
N MET A 1 17.05 8.63 5.79
CA MET A 1 16.66 7.91 4.55
C MET A 1 16.33 6.43 4.78
N LEU A 2 17.08 5.69 5.62
CA LEU A 2 16.80 4.27 5.96
C LEU A 2 15.44 3.99 6.61
N LEU A 3 15.01 4.83 7.55
CA LEU A 3 13.75 4.62 8.29
C LEU A 3 12.51 4.68 7.38
N LYS A 4 12.53 5.56 6.37
CA LYS A 4 11.45 5.68 5.37
C LYS A 4 11.35 4.43 4.48
N PHE A 5 12.48 3.79 4.19
CA PHE A 5 12.55 2.59 3.35
C PHE A 5 12.07 1.34 4.10
N SER A 6 12.45 1.22 5.38
CA SER A 6 12.01 0.12 6.25
C SER A 6 10.50 0.12 6.46
N PHE A 7 9.88 1.29 6.62
CA PHE A 7 8.43 1.42 6.79
C PHE A 7 7.65 0.96 5.54
N ILE A 8 8.14 1.33 4.36
CA ILE A 8 7.58 0.88 3.07
C ILE A 8 7.72 -0.63 2.88
N LEU A 9 8.87 -1.19 3.24
CA LEU A 9 9.12 -2.62 3.10
C LEU A 9 8.23 -3.45 4.04
N LEU A 10 8.03 -2.97 5.28
CA LEU A 10 7.14 -3.60 6.25
C LEU A 10 5.67 -3.55 5.80
N PHE A 11 5.25 -2.44 5.20
CA PHE A 11 3.91 -2.29 4.64
C PHE A 11 3.67 -3.23 3.45
N LEU A 12 4.67 -3.38 2.57
CA LEU A 12 4.62 -4.31 1.45
C LEU A 12 4.51 -5.78 1.91
N PHE A 13 5.28 -6.15 2.95
CA PHE A 13 5.23 -7.49 3.52
C PHE A 13 3.88 -7.78 4.19
N ALA A 14 3.32 -6.79 4.89
CA ALA A 14 1.98 -6.87 5.48
C ALA A 14 0.91 -7.02 4.40
N GLU A 15 1.02 -6.32 3.26
CA GLU A 15 0.08 -6.43 2.15
C GLU A 15 0.12 -7.81 1.49
N ILE A 16 1.31 -8.35 1.26
CA ILE A 16 1.48 -9.70 0.69
C ILE A 16 0.94 -10.76 1.65
N ALA A 17 1.21 -10.63 2.95
CA ALA A 17 0.70 -11.54 3.97
C ALA A 17 -0.84 -11.48 4.05
N LEU A 18 -1.43 -10.27 4.07
CA LEU A 18 -2.89 -10.12 4.09
C LEU A 18 -3.54 -10.54 2.77
N GLY A 19 -2.90 -10.32 1.63
CA GLY A 19 -3.42 -10.73 0.32
C GLY A 19 -3.48 -12.24 0.19
N ILE A 20 -2.42 -12.94 0.61
CA ILE A 20 -2.40 -14.40 0.67
C ILE A 20 -3.46 -14.89 1.65
N TYR A 21 -3.54 -14.32 2.85
CA TYR A 21 -4.52 -14.72 3.87
C TYR A 21 -5.99 -14.49 3.41
N SER A 22 -6.25 -13.34 2.80
CA SER A 22 -7.56 -12.95 2.29
C SER A 22 -8.00 -13.80 1.08
N MET A 23 -7.06 -14.23 0.24
CA MET A 23 -7.38 -14.94 -1.02
C MET A 23 -7.40 -16.46 -0.85
N LEU A 24 -6.51 -17.03 -0.03
CA LEU A 24 -6.39 -18.49 0.14
C LEU A 24 -7.11 -19.06 1.36
N TYR A 25 -7.36 -18.28 2.40
CA TYR A 25 -7.74 -18.84 3.70
C TYR A 25 -9.02 -18.27 4.32
N SER A 26 -9.59 -17.19 3.77
CA SER A 26 -10.62 -16.43 4.49
C SER A 26 -11.92 -16.23 3.73
N ASP A 27 -13.00 -16.87 4.21
CA ASP A 27 -14.38 -16.43 4.00
C ASP A 27 -14.79 -15.27 4.95
N ASN A 28 -13.91 -14.87 5.88
CA ASN A 28 -14.19 -13.79 6.81
C ASN A 28 -14.14 -12.42 6.14
N LEU A 29 -15.27 -11.71 6.21
CA LEU A 29 -15.46 -10.36 5.67
C LEU A 29 -14.40 -9.35 6.17
N LEU A 30 -14.02 -9.47 7.44
CA LEU A 30 -13.09 -8.54 8.09
C LEU A 30 -11.67 -8.62 7.49
N ALA A 31 -11.17 -9.81 7.17
CA ALA A 31 -9.85 -9.98 6.56
C ALA A 31 -9.78 -9.37 5.15
N LYS A 32 -10.84 -9.56 4.36
CA LYS A 32 -11.00 -8.96 3.02
C LYS A 32 -11.06 -7.43 3.09
N PHE A 33 -11.75 -6.90 4.09
CA PHE A 33 -11.86 -5.45 4.29
C PHE A 33 -10.53 -4.80 4.71
N LEU A 34 -9.76 -5.43 5.62
CA LEU A 34 -8.43 -4.92 5.97
C LEU A 34 -7.47 -4.99 4.79
N PHE A 35 -7.52 -6.05 3.98
CA PHE A 35 -6.71 -6.14 2.76
C PHE A 35 -7.05 -5.01 1.78
N PHE A 36 -8.34 -4.73 1.58
CA PHE A 36 -8.80 -3.65 0.72
C PHE A 36 -8.29 -2.28 1.18
N ILE A 37 -8.42 -1.94 2.48
CA ILE A 37 -7.93 -0.66 3.01
C ILE A 37 -6.42 -0.52 2.83
N LEU A 38 -5.67 -1.58 3.13
CA LEU A 38 -4.21 -1.58 3.06
C LEU A 38 -3.75 -1.35 1.61
N SER A 39 -4.40 -2.03 0.65
CA SER A 39 -4.14 -1.86 -0.78
C SER A 39 -4.55 -0.47 -1.30
N ALA A 40 -5.68 0.08 -0.84
CA ALA A 40 -6.10 1.43 -1.20
C ALA A 40 -5.09 2.50 -0.75
N ILE A 41 -4.52 2.36 0.46
CA ILE A 41 -3.47 3.25 0.97
C ILE A 41 -2.22 3.16 0.10
N LEU A 42 -1.80 1.95 -0.29
CA LEU A 42 -0.62 1.74 -1.12
C LEU A 42 -0.80 2.36 -2.52
N ILE A 43 -1.97 2.18 -3.13
CA ILE A 43 -2.34 2.80 -4.40
C ILE A 43 -2.37 4.32 -4.28
N CYS A 44 -2.97 4.89 -3.23
CA CYS A 44 -2.96 6.35 -3.02
C CYS A 44 -1.53 6.91 -2.94
N ILE A 45 -0.63 6.26 -2.20
CA ILE A 45 0.77 6.67 -2.11
C ILE A 45 1.46 6.57 -3.47
N ALA A 46 1.22 5.49 -4.21
CA ALA A 46 1.77 5.30 -5.56
C ALA A 46 1.27 6.38 -6.53
N VAL A 47 -0.02 6.71 -6.48
CA VAL A 47 -0.64 7.76 -7.29
C VAL A 47 -0.08 9.13 -6.93
N ILE A 48 0.01 9.49 -5.65
CA ILE A 48 0.59 10.78 -5.21
C ILE A 48 2.04 10.92 -5.70
N LYS A 49 2.85 9.86 -5.56
CA LYS A 49 4.22 9.84 -6.07
C LYS A 49 4.28 9.91 -7.60
N GLY A 50 3.36 9.25 -8.29
CA GLY A 50 3.25 9.27 -9.75
C GLY A 50 2.86 10.66 -10.26
N VAL A 51 1.86 11.28 -9.64
CA VAL A 51 1.40 12.64 -9.93
C VAL A 51 2.55 13.63 -9.73
N ASN A 52 3.25 13.60 -8.59
CA ASN A 52 4.41 14.47 -8.33
C ASN A 52 5.58 14.26 -9.33
N LYS A 53 5.64 13.10 -9.99
CA LYS A 53 6.67 12.79 -11.00
C LYS A 53 6.25 13.17 -12.42
N ILE A 54 4.96 13.12 -12.73
CA ILE A 54 4.40 13.40 -14.06
C ILE A 54 4.03 14.88 -14.21
N LEU A 55 3.42 15.45 -13.17
CA LEU A 55 3.25 16.88 -13.01
C LEU A 55 4.39 17.33 -12.11
N PRO A 56 5.54 17.78 -12.66
CA PRO A 56 6.47 18.55 -11.85
C PRO A 56 5.64 19.71 -11.30
N SER A 57 5.33 19.66 -10.01
CA SER A 57 4.81 20.83 -9.32
C SER A 57 5.88 21.89 -9.55
N GLU A 58 5.57 22.90 -10.35
CA GLU A 58 6.38 24.10 -10.48
C GLU A 58 6.36 24.82 -9.13
N GLU A 59 7.00 24.23 -8.13
CA GLU A 59 7.30 24.88 -6.87
C GLU A 59 8.74 25.38 -6.99
N LYS A 60 8.83 26.65 -7.38
CA LYS A 60 9.94 27.55 -7.02
C LYS A 60 10.16 27.53 -5.52
#